data_AF-A0A8I1EGE5-F1
#
_entry.id   AF-A0A8I1EGE5-F1
#
_cell.length_a   1.000
_cell.length_b   1.000
_cell.length_c   1.000
_cell.angle_alpha   90.00
_cell.angle_beta   90.00
_cell.angle_gamma   90.00
#
_symmetry.space_group_name_H-M   'P 1'
#
loop_
_entity.id
_entity.type
_entity.pdbx_description
1 polymer ?
#
loop_
_entity_poly.entity_id
_entity_poly.type
_entity_poly.pdbx_seq_one_letter_code
_entity_poly.pdbx_strand_id
1 'polypeptide(L)'
;MKQLSKKQMSVLLRDTLVKDADGAPMMVFRGEHGKTDGASTSIRTLLGSISFGSQDAASNYAESPNQRGLSAESPTVYPAYLIIKNPFIHGLDDPFIDFSFLENRLGTEIAVECFLKNAGMVENTNNWQEEINGNDEWTGLRDFYNTHPERMGELYTELFPMLDDPEFIRVLKAKGYDGAIYGGSGHNALEREYRVFDESSVIYALSREITPKRSLKKAHDEVALTA
;
A
#
# COMPACT_ATOMS: atom_id res chain seq x y z
N MET A 1 -10.00 -6.50 19.42
CA MET A 1 -10.83 -6.13 18.25
C MET A 1 -12.21 -6.75 18.37
N LYS A 2 -13.29 -6.00 18.09
CA LYS A 2 -14.65 -6.57 18.04
C LYS A 2 -14.81 -7.37 16.74
N GLN A 3 -15.34 -8.59 16.84
CA GLN A 3 -15.57 -9.46 15.69
C GLN A 3 -16.76 -8.98 14.85
N LEU A 4 -16.65 -9.06 13.53
CA LEU A 4 -17.71 -8.68 12.58
C LEU A 4 -18.49 -9.92 12.11
N SER A 5 -19.81 -9.87 12.16
CA SER A 5 -20.68 -10.87 11.53
C SER A 5 -20.58 -10.83 10.01
N LYS A 6 -20.97 -11.92 9.32
CA LYS A 6 -21.07 -11.96 7.85
C LYS A 6 -21.91 -10.81 7.28
N LYS A 7 -23.01 -10.45 7.95
CA LYS A 7 -23.87 -9.33 7.56
C LYS A 7 -23.13 -7.99 7.67
N GLN A 8 -22.40 -7.76 8.75
CA GLN A 8 -21.61 -6.54 8.93
C GLN A 8 -20.49 -6.44 7.89
N MET A 9 -19.76 -7.52 7.63
CA MET A 9 -18.74 -7.55 6.58
C MET A 9 -19.33 -7.26 5.21
N SER A 10 -20.45 -7.89 4.86
CA SER A 10 -21.14 -7.66 3.58
C SER A 10 -21.56 -6.19 3.42
N VAL A 11 -22.03 -5.54 4.49
CA VAL A 11 -22.36 -4.11 4.45
C VAL A 11 -21.13 -3.24 4.26
N LEU A 12 -20.04 -3.50 4.99
CA LEU A 12 -18.81 -2.71 4.92
C LEU A 12 -18.11 -2.84 3.56
N LEU A 13 -18.09 -4.06 3.01
CA LEU A 13 -17.38 -4.39 1.77
C LEU A 13 -18.25 -4.26 0.51
N ARG A 14 -19.53 -3.89 0.63
CA ARG A 14 -20.47 -3.82 -0.50
C ARG A 14 -19.95 -2.97 -1.66
N ASP A 15 -19.35 -1.83 -1.33
CA ASP A 15 -18.95 -0.80 -2.28
C ASP A 15 -17.43 -0.71 -2.44
N THR A 16 -16.66 -1.67 -1.91
CA THR A 16 -15.20 -1.67 -2.10
C THR A 16 -14.84 -1.93 -3.55
N LEU A 17 -13.81 -1.28 -4.07
CA LEU A 17 -13.24 -1.54 -5.40
C LEU A 17 -12.10 -2.55 -5.37
N VAL A 18 -11.71 -3.04 -4.19
CA VAL A 18 -10.74 -4.14 -4.04
C VAL A 18 -11.48 -5.46 -4.22
N LYS A 19 -11.56 -5.92 -5.47
CA LYS A 19 -12.34 -7.08 -5.88
C LYS A 19 -11.49 -8.08 -6.68
N ASP A 20 -11.88 -9.35 -6.61
CA ASP A 20 -11.33 -10.41 -7.44
C ASP A 20 -11.97 -10.41 -8.85
N ALA A 21 -11.59 -11.37 -9.69
CA ALA A 21 -12.09 -11.50 -11.06
C ALA A 21 -13.61 -11.75 -11.13
N ASP A 22 -14.21 -12.32 -10.07
CA ASP A 22 -15.65 -12.58 -9.97
C ASP A 22 -16.41 -11.37 -9.39
N GLY A 23 -15.70 -10.30 -9.04
CA GLY A 23 -16.27 -9.08 -8.46
C GLY A 23 -16.59 -9.18 -6.97
N ALA A 24 -16.13 -10.24 -6.28
CA ALA A 24 -16.26 -10.38 -4.84
C ALA A 24 -15.12 -9.63 -4.11
N PRO A 25 -15.32 -9.16 -2.87
CA PRO A 25 -14.26 -8.52 -2.09
C PRO A 25 -13.04 -9.42 -1.96
N MET A 26 -11.89 -8.92 -2.40
CA MET A 26 -10.66 -9.69 -2.46
C MET A 26 -9.91 -9.64 -1.11
N MET A 27 -9.34 -10.77 -0.73
CA MET A 27 -8.38 -10.83 0.39
C MET A 27 -7.00 -10.41 -0.12
N VAL A 28 -6.36 -9.50 0.59
CA VAL A 28 -5.01 -9.01 0.32
C VAL A 28 -4.16 -9.17 1.58
N PHE A 29 -2.85 -8.99 1.44
CA PHE A 29 -1.89 -9.33 2.49
C PHE A 29 -0.94 -8.18 2.76
N ARG A 30 -0.58 -7.98 4.03
CA ARG A 30 0.48 -7.08 4.45
C ARG A 30 1.55 -7.84 5.20
N GLY A 31 2.80 -7.68 4.78
CA GLY A 31 3.97 -8.15 5.51
C GLY A 31 4.44 -7.10 6.51
N GLU A 32 4.79 -7.54 7.71
CA GLU A 32 5.45 -6.73 8.72
C GLU A 32 6.60 -7.51 9.38
N HIS A 33 7.54 -6.76 9.94
CA HIS A 33 8.62 -7.28 10.76
C HIS A 33 8.87 -6.31 11.92
N GLY A 34 9.37 -6.82 13.04
CA GLY A 34 9.68 -6.11 14.28
C GLY A 34 9.08 -6.82 15.50
N LYS A 35 9.66 -6.63 16.69
CA LYS A 35 9.08 -7.15 17.94
C LYS A 35 7.66 -6.63 18.12
N THR A 36 6.70 -7.53 18.14
CA THR A 36 5.37 -7.26 18.69
C THR A 36 5.47 -7.34 20.21
N ASP A 37 5.27 -6.22 20.88
CA ASP A 37 5.22 -6.07 22.34
C ASP A 37 3.96 -6.70 22.97
N GLY A 38 3.30 -7.63 22.27
CA GLY A 38 2.13 -8.40 22.71
C GLY A 38 0.85 -7.58 22.95
N ALA A 39 0.95 -6.25 23.01
CA ALA A 39 -0.13 -5.35 23.39
C ALA A 39 -0.81 -4.65 22.21
N SER A 40 -0.15 -4.54 21.05
CA SER A 40 -0.77 -3.97 19.85
C SER A 40 -0.93 -5.01 18.74
N THR A 41 -2.16 -5.09 18.24
CA THR A 41 -2.53 -5.80 17.01
C THR A 41 -2.76 -4.82 15.86
N SER A 42 -2.47 -3.53 16.07
CA SER A 42 -2.60 -2.50 15.05
C SER A 42 -1.38 -2.51 14.14
N ILE A 43 -1.61 -2.29 12.85
CA ILE A 43 -0.53 -2.07 11.88
C ILE A 43 0.28 -0.85 12.34
N ARG A 44 1.60 -0.99 12.39
CA ARG A 44 2.50 0.15 12.64
C ARG A 44 3.01 0.65 11.30
N THR A 45 2.68 1.89 10.96
CA THR A 45 3.30 2.59 9.83
C THR A 45 3.74 3.97 10.29
N LEU A 46 4.93 4.39 9.88
CA LEU A 46 5.39 5.78 10.00
C LEU A 46 5.10 6.57 8.71
N LEU A 47 4.53 5.89 7.70
CA LEU A 47 4.29 6.41 6.36
C LEU A 47 2.86 6.94 6.25
N GLY A 48 2.60 7.73 5.21
CA GLY A 48 1.29 8.33 4.95
C GLY A 48 0.17 7.31 4.70
N SER A 49 0.52 6.09 4.25
CA SER A 49 -0.42 5.04 3.89
C SER A 49 0.02 3.66 4.36
N ILE A 50 -0.88 2.68 4.25
CA ILE A 50 -0.64 1.28 4.59
C ILE A 50 -0.76 0.44 3.31
N SER A 51 0.35 -0.23 2.94
CA SER A 51 0.45 -1.12 1.78
C SER A 51 -0.06 -2.53 2.03
N PHE A 52 -0.71 -3.06 0.99
CA PHE A 52 -1.18 -4.43 0.85
C PHE A 52 -0.94 -4.91 -0.58
N GLY A 53 -0.68 -6.21 -0.75
CA GLY A 53 -0.47 -6.85 -2.05
C GLY A 53 -0.84 -8.33 -2.00
N SER A 54 -0.16 -9.13 -2.84
CA SER A 54 -0.27 -10.58 -2.82
C SER A 54 0.34 -11.20 -1.55
N GLN A 55 0.00 -12.46 -1.29
CA GLN A 55 0.58 -13.21 -0.18
C GLN A 55 2.10 -13.38 -0.35
N ASP A 56 2.56 -13.61 -1.57
CA ASP A 56 3.98 -13.82 -1.87
C ASP A 56 4.78 -12.54 -1.66
N ALA A 57 4.30 -11.40 -2.17
CA ALA A 57 4.91 -10.11 -1.93
C ALA A 57 4.94 -9.79 -0.42
N ALA A 58 3.83 -9.97 0.29
CA ALA A 58 3.75 -9.75 1.73
C ALA A 58 4.73 -10.63 2.53
N SER A 59 4.87 -11.90 2.15
CA SER A 59 5.80 -12.83 2.81
C SER A 59 7.25 -12.39 2.59
N ASN A 60 7.60 -12.02 1.35
CA ASN A 60 8.93 -11.50 1.02
C ASN A 60 9.26 -10.24 1.84
N TYR A 61 8.34 -9.26 1.93
CA TYR A 61 8.57 -8.05 2.71
C TYR A 61 8.67 -8.30 4.22
N ALA A 62 7.97 -9.31 4.75
CA ALA A 62 8.10 -9.69 6.15
C ALA A 62 9.46 -10.34 6.44
N GLU A 63 9.94 -11.21 5.56
CA GLU A 63 11.19 -11.97 5.74
C GLU A 63 12.45 -11.21 5.34
N SER A 64 12.32 -10.30 4.37
CA SER A 64 13.43 -9.53 3.78
C SER A 64 13.04 -8.05 3.68
N PRO A 65 13.14 -7.28 4.78
CA PRO A 65 12.80 -5.86 4.79
C PRO A 65 13.59 -5.10 3.73
N ASN A 66 12.92 -4.26 2.95
CA ASN A 66 13.56 -3.43 1.92
C ASN A 66 14.32 -2.22 2.51
N GLN A 67 14.88 -2.37 3.71
CA GLN A 67 15.69 -1.37 4.39
C GLN A 67 17.06 -1.97 4.67
N ARG A 68 18.08 -1.40 4.04
CA ARG A 68 19.46 -1.87 4.15
C ARG A 68 19.91 -1.88 5.61
N GLY A 69 20.36 -3.04 6.07
CA GLY A 69 20.86 -3.22 7.44
C GLY A 69 19.81 -3.65 8.46
N LEU A 70 18.55 -3.83 8.07
CA LEU A 70 17.54 -4.48 8.90
C LEU A 70 17.47 -5.98 8.60
N SER A 71 17.51 -6.80 9.65
CA SER A 71 17.11 -8.20 9.61
C SER A 71 15.64 -8.32 10.03
N ALA A 72 14.87 -9.19 9.37
CA ALA A 72 13.53 -9.51 9.83
C ALA A 72 13.57 -10.03 11.27
N GLU A 73 12.75 -9.43 12.11
CA GLU A 73 12.50 -9.90 13.47
C GLU A 73 11.01 -10.22 13.57
N SER A 74 10.63 -11.44 13.98
CA SER A 74 9.21 -11.84 14.06
C SER A 74 8.37 -11.53 12.79
N PRO A 75 8.79 -12.00 11.61
CA PRO A 75 8.07 -11.76 10.36
C PRO A 75 6.61 -12.22 10.47
N THR A 76 5.68 -11.35 10.10
CA THR A 76 4.24 -11.60 10.21
C THR A 76 3.53 -11.19 8.94
N VAL A 77 2.60 -12.01 8.48
CA VAL A 77 1.74 -11.72 7.32
C VAL A 77 0.29 -11.60 7.79
N TYR A 78 -0.32 -10.45 7.52
CA TYR A 78 -1.70 -10.14 7.90
C TYR A 78 -2.63 -10.26 6.68
N PRO A 79 -3.50 -11.27 6.63
CA PRO A 79 -4.57 -11.31 5.63
C PRO A 79 -5.67 -10.30 6.01
N ALA A 80 -6.14 -9.50 5.05
CA ALA A 80 -7.13 -8.46 5.26
C ALA A 80 -8.10 -8.32 4.07
N TYR A 81 -9.28 -7.76 4.34
CA TYR A 81 -10.14 -7.16 3.32
C TYR A 81 -10.07 -5.64 3.49
N LEU A 82 -10.11 -4.92 2.37
CA LEU A 82 -10.01 -3.45 2.37
C LEU A 82 -11.34 -2.81 2.04
N ILE A 83 -11.62 -1.68 2.68
CA ILE A 83 -12.74 -0.79 2.40
C ILE A 83 -12.19 0.42 1.65
N ILE A 84 -12.10 0.31 0.31
CA ILE A 84 -11.67 1.41 -0.56
C ILE A 84 -12.78 1.67 -1.57
N LYS A 85 -13.50 2.78 -1.42
CA LYS A 85 -14.69 3.11 -2.23
C LYS A 85 -14.38 4.13 -3.31
N ASN A 86 -13.45 5.05 -3.04
CA ASN A 86 -13.01 6.08 -3.98
C ASN A 86 -11.48 6.09 -4.05
N PRO A 87 -10.87 5.09 -4.71
CA PRO A 87 -9.43 5.01 -4.86
C PRO A 87 -8.88 6.08 -5.81
N PHE A 88 -7.68 6.54 -5.49
CA PHE A 88 -6.78 7.13 -6.47
C PHE A 88 -6.20 5.99 -7.34
N ILE A 89 -6.73 5.83 -8.56
CA ILE A 89 -6.33 4.77 -9.50
C ILE A 89 -5.41 5.35 -10.56
N HIS A 90 -4.23 4.78 -10.73
CA HIS A 90 -3.32 5.08 -11.83
C HIS A 90 -2.60 3.79 -12.26
N GLY A 91 -2.36 3.60 -13.56
CA GLY A 91 -1.52 2.53 -14.11
C GLY A 91 -1.69 1.18 -13.41
N LEU A 92 -2.78 0.43 -13.63
CA LEU A 92 -3.03 -0.81 -12.87
C LEU A 92 -1.93 -1.86 -12.99
N ASP A 93 -1.11 -1.77 -14.03
CA ASP A 93 0.02 -2.65 -14.33
C ASP A 93 1.34 -1.86 -14.45
N ASP A 94 1.33 -0.58 -14.04
CA ASP A 94 2.45 0.37 -14.16
C ASP A 94 2.70 1.09 -12.82
N PRO A 95 3.89 0.96 -12.21
CA PRO A 95 4.22 1.63 -10.96
C PRO A 95 4.53 3.12 -11.08
N PHE A 96 4.67 3.62 -12.30
CA PHE A 96 4.99 5.03 -12.55
C PHE A 96 3.72 5.89 -12.54
N ILE A 97 3.89 7.19 -12.32
CA ILE A 97 2.86 8.20 -12.45
C ILE A 97 3.37 9.36 -13.30
N ASP A 98 2.58 9.74 -14.30
CA ASP A 98 2.85 10.89 -15.14
C ASP A 98 2.51 12.21 -14.43
N PHE A 99 3.31 13.26 -14.67
CA PHE A 99 3.02 14.61 -14.20
C PHE A 99 1.63 15.05 -14.68
N SER A 100 1.34 14.83 -15.97
CA SER A 100 0.07 15.18 -16.60
C SER A 100 -1.13 14.53 -15.90
N PHE A 101 -0.96 13.31 -15.36
CA PHE A 101 -2.03 12.66 -14.60
C PHE A 101 -2.29 13.37 -13.27
N LEU A 102 -1.24 13.70 -12.51
CA LEU A 102 -1.37 14.45 -11.25
C LEU A 102 -1.97 15.83 -11.49
N GLU A 103 -1.50 16.55 -12.52
CA GLU A 103 -2.01 17.86 -12.86
C GLU A 103 -3.52 17.83 -13.13
N ASN A 104 -3.98 16.88 -13.94
CA ASN A 104 -5.40 16.73 -14.26
C ASN A 104 -6.27 16.38 -13.04
N ARG A 105 -5.71 15.65 -12.06
CA ARG A 105 -6.47 15.20 -10.87
C ARG A 105 -6.45 16.19 -9.71
N LEU A 106 -5.29 16.81 -9.48
CA LEU A 106 -5.02 17.56 -8.26
C LEU A 106 -4.80 19.05 -8.55
N GLY A 107 -4.37 19.40 -9.75
CA GLY A 107 -3.99 20.75 -10.19
C GLY A 107 -2.47 20.90 -10.34
N THR A 108 -2.05 21.84 -11.19
CA THR A 108 -0.65 22.09 -11.55
C THR A 108 0.24 22.34 -10.34
N GLU A 109 -0.19 23.17 -9.39
CA GLU A 109 0.62 23.53 -8.21
C GLU A 109 1.02 22.30 -7.39
N ILE A 110 0.04 21.42 -7.12
CA ILE A 110 0.27 20.17 -6.39
C ILE A 110 1.17 19.22 -7.20
N ALA A 111 0.93 19.10 -8.51
CA ALA A 111 1.73 18.23 -9.37
C ALA A 111 3.21 18.66 -9.39
N VAL A 112 3.47 19.97 -9.52
CA VAL A 112 4.82 20.56 -9.47
C VAL A 112 5.47 20.29 -8.12
N GLU A 113 4.78 20.55 -7.02
CA GLU A 113 5.31 20.30 -5.68
C GLU A 113 5.69 18.82 -5.49
N CYS A 114 4.81 17.89 -5.89
CA CYS A 114 5.06 16.46 -5.76
C CYS A 114 6.28 16.01 -6.56
N PHE A 115 6.41 16.45 -7.81
CA PHE A 115 7.54 16.10 -8.67
C PHE A 115 8.86 16.67 -8.14
N LEU A 116 8.86 17.92 -7.69
CA LEU A 116 10.06 18.55 -7.13
C LEU A 116 10.48 17.94 -5.79
N LYS A 117 9.53 17.57 -4.93
CA LYS A 117 9.80 16.87 -3.67
C LYS A 117 10.42 15.49 -3.92
N ASN A 118 10.09 14.87 -5.06
CA ASN A 118 10.61 13.57 -5.50
C ASN A 118 11.64 13.70 -6.65
N ALA A 119 12.33 14.84 -6.77
CA ALA A 119 13.22 15.14 -7.90
C ALA A 119 14.25 14.03 -8.15
N GLY A 120 14.88 13.49 -7.10
CA GLY A 120 15.85 12.40 -7.26
C GLY A 120 15.27 11.12 -7.87
N MET A 121 13.97 10.85 -7.71
CA MET A 121 13.31 9.72 -8.37
C MET A 121 12.98 10.02 -9.83
N VAL A 122 12.58 11.25 -10.14
CA VAL A 122 12.36 11.72 -11.53
C VAL A 122 13.69 11.67 -12.30
N GLU A 123 14.76 12.18 -11.69
CA GLU A 123 16.10 12.27 -12.27
C GLU A 123 16.77 10.90 -12.48
N ASN A 124 16.28 9.86 -11.79
CA ASN A 124 16.72 8.48 -11.95
C ASN A 124 15.92 7.68 -12.99
N THR A 125 15.00 8.30 -13.72
CA THR A 125 14.29 7.64 -14.83
C THR A 125 15.12 7.66 -16.11
N ASN A 126 14.99 6.63 -16.96
CA ASN A 126 15.62 6.61 -18.28
C ASN A 126 15.17 7.80 -19.13
N ASN A 127 13.90 8.18 -19.08
CA ASN A 127 13.39 9.36 -19.79
C ASN A 127 14.13 10.64 -19.38
N TRP A 128 14.39 10.83 -18.09
CA TRP A 128 15.22 11.95 -17.66
C TRP A 128 16.66 11.85 -18.19
N GLN A 129 17.30 10.69 -17.99
CA GLN A 129 18.73 10.50 -18.28
C GLN A 129 19.07 10.45 -19.77
N GLU A 130 18.12 10.08 -20.63
CA GLU A 130 18.37 9.84 -22.05
C GLU A 130 17.68 10.90 -22.92
N GLU A 131 16.43 11.26 -22.62
CA GLU A 131 15.60 12.09 -23.51
C GLU A 131 15.50 13.55 -23.05
N ILE A 132 15.31 13.79 -21.76
CA ILE A 132 15.13 15.15 -21.22
C ILE A 132 16.46 15.85 -20.94
N ASN A 133 17.42 15.11 -20.36
CA ASN A 133 18.69 15.65 -19.88
C ASN A 133 19.91 14.82 -20.36
N GLY A 134 19.80 14.12 -21.49
CA GLY A 134 20.86 13.25 -22.00
C GLY A 134 22.18 13.93 -22.39
N ASN A 135 22.18 15.26 -22.53
CA ASN A 135 23.38 16.06 -22.77
C ASN A 135 23.86 16.82 -21.52
N ASP A 136 23.33 16.49 -20.33
CA ASP A 136 23.62 17.18 -19.06
C ASP A 136 23.38 18.71 -19.13
N GLU A 137 22.35 19.13 -19.86
CA GLU A 137 22.04 20.55 -20.04
C GLU A 137 21.58 21.19 -18.72
N TRP A 138 20.83 20.44 -17.90
CA TRP A 138 20.22 20.90 -16.65
C TRP A 138 20.90 20.29 -15.44
N THR A 139 21.05 21.12 -14.40
CA THR A 139 21.64 20.69 -13.11
C THR A 139 20.71 19.81 -12.27
N GLY A 140 19.42 19.76 -12.63
CA GLY A 140 18.40 18.94 -11.97
C GLY A 140 16.99 19.39 -12.35
N LEU A 141 15.98 18.71 -11.79
CA LEU A 141 14.57 18.94 -12.12
C LEU A 141 14.10 20.37 -11.83
N ARG A 142 14.61 21.00 -10.77
CA ARG A 142 14.26 22.38 -10.41
C ARG A 142 14.70 23.37 -11.49
N ASP A 143 15.89 23.16 -12.04
CA ASP A 143 16.49 23.99 -13.09
C ASP A 143 15.72 23.83 -14.42
N PHE A 144 15.42 22.58 -14.78
CA PHE A 144 14.53 22.26 -15.89
C PHE A 144 13.17 22.93 -15.76
N TYR A 145 12.50 22.81 -14.61
CA TYR A 145 11.20 23.44 -14.38
C TYR A 145 11.25 24.97 -14.49
N ASN A 146 12.31 25.60 -13.99
CA ASN A 146 12.44 27.06 -14.05
C ASN A 146 12.62 27.58 -15.49
N THR A 147 13.15 26.74 -16.38
CA THR A 147 13.45 27.11 -17.77
C THR A 147 12.36 26.64 -18.74
N HIS A 148 11.77 25.47 -18.48
CA HIS A 148 10.81 24.76 -19.32
C HIS A 148 9.61 24.23 -18.53
N PRO A 149 8.86 25.08 -17.80
CA PRO A 149 7.71 24.63 -17.01
C PRO A 149 6.62 23.95 -17.87
N GLU A 150 6.50 24.34 -19.14
CA GLU A 150 5.56 23.76 -20.11
C GLU A 150 5.86 22.29 -20.45
N ARG A 151 7.09 21.84 -20.24
CA ARG A 151 7.55 20.48 -20.56
C ARG A 151 7.43 19.50 -19.39
N MET A 152 6.93 19.95 -18.23
CA MET A 152 6.73 19.06 -17.08
C MET A 152 5.83 17.86 -17.39
N GLY A 153 4.89 18.00 -18.33
CA GLY A 153 4.01 16.91 -18.77
C GLY A 153 4.72 15.73 -19.44
N GLU A 154 5.99 15.89 -19.81
CA GLU A 154 6.86 14.83 -20.37
C GLU A 154 7.46 13.92 -19.28
N LEU A 155 7.32 14.28 -18.00
CA LEU A 155 7.96 13.60 -16.89
C LEU A 155 7.04 12.57 -16.24
N TYR A 156 7.66 11.50 -15.75
CA TYR A 156 7.05 10.50 -14.88
C TYR A 156 7.99 10.13 -13.74
N THR A 157 7.47 9.49 -12.70
CA THR A 157 8.26 8.97 -11.57
C THR A 157 7.50 7.84 -10.87
N GLU A 158 8.15 7.08 -9.98
CA GLU A 158 7.46 6.03 -9.22
C GLU A 158 6.39 6.65 -8.30
N LEU A 159 5.22 6.01 -8.21
CA LEU A 159 4.10 6.51 -7.41
C LEU A 159 4.26 6.25 -5.91
N PHE A 160 4.88 5.13 -5.51
CA PHE A 160 4.93 4.71 -4.11
C PHE A 160 5.57 5.74 -3.16
N PRO A 161 6.64 6.50 -3.51
CA PRO A 161 7.23 7.49 -2.61
C PRO A 161 6.25 8.62 -2.27
N MET A 162 5.37 8.98 -3.22
CA MET A 162 4.31 9.96 -2.96
C MET A 162 3.25 9.37 -2.01
N LEU A 163 2.86 8.10 -2.20
CA LEU A 163 1.90 7.44 -1.32
C LEU A 163 2.45 7.16 0.10
N ASP A 164 3.77 7.18 0.26
CA ASP A 164 4.44 7.12 1.55
C ASP A 164 4.51 8.49 2.27
N ASP A 165 4.31 9.60 1.55
CA ASP A 165 4.34 10.96 2.09
C ASP A 165 3.00 11.34 2.77
N PRO A 166 2.99 11.61 4.10
CA PRO A 166 1.78 12.03 4.80
C PRO A 166 1.14 13.30 4.23
N GLU A 167 1.92 14.20 3.63
CA GLU A 167 1.38 15.45 3.08
C GLU A 167 0.58 15.19 1.82
N PHE A 168 1.10 14.37 0.91
CA PHE A 168 0.39 13.92 -0.28
C PHE A 168 -0.89 13.16 0.09
N ILE A 169 -0.84 12.29 1.10
CA ILE A 169 -2.04 11.59 1.59
C ILE A 169 -3.09 12.57 2.13
N ARG A 170 -2.70 13.64 2.83
CA ARG A 170 -3.66 14.68 3.24
C ARG A 170 -4.33 15.35 2.03
N VAL A 171 -3.57 15.63 0.97
CA VAL A 171 -4.11 16.19 -0.28
C VAL A 171 -5.11 15.23 -0.92
N LEU A 172 -4.77 13.94 -1.03
CA LEU A 172 -5.67 12.94 -1.59
C LEU A 172 -6.96 12.80 -0.77
N LYS A 173 -6.86 12.74 0.56
CA LYS A 173 -8.02 12.72 1.46
C LYS A 173 -8.89 13.97 1.30
N ALA A 174 -8.28 15.15 1.15
CA ALA A 174 -9.02 16.41 0.93
C ALA A 174 -9.77 16.43 -0.41
N LYS A 175 -9.29 15.69 -1.42
CA LYS A 175 -9.98 15.46 -2.70
C LYS A 175 -11.02 14.32 -2.64
N GLY A 176 -11.20 13.70 -1.48
CA GLY A 176 -12.19 12.66 -1.23
C GLY A 176 -11.72 11.24 -1.54
N TYR A 177 -10.43 11.03 -1.81
CA TYR A 177 -9.88 9.68 -1.98
C TYR A 177 -9.73 8.98 -0.63
N ASP A 178 -10.04 7.68 -0.57
CA ASP A 178 -9.96 6.85 0.65
C ASP A 178 -8.92 5.72 0.58
N GLY A 179 -8.24 5.60 -0.56
CA GLY A 179 -7.11 4.71 -0.78
C GLY A 179 -6.49 4.94 -2.17
N ALA A 180 -5.58 4.07 -2.56
CA ALA A 180 -5.01 4.04 -3.91
C ALA A 180 -4.87 2.59 -4.43
N ILE A 181 -4.93 2.43 -5.75
CA ILE A 181 -4.75 1.15 -6.46
C ILE A 181 -3.89 1.42 -7.70
N TYR A 182 -2.74 0.75 -7.79
CA TYR A 182 -1.76 0.98 -8.86
C TYR A 182 -0.89 -0.27 -9.09
N GLY A 183 -0.06 -0.27 -10.14
CA GLY A 183 0.91 -1.32 -10.39
C GLY A 183 2.04 -1.30 -9.36
N GLY A 184 2.42 -2.46 -8.84
CA GLY A 184 3.49 -2.59 -7.86
C GLY A 184 4.89 -2.42 -8.46
N SER A 185 5.87 -2.16 -7.59
CA SER A 185 7.29 -2.03 -7.93
C SER A 185 8.17 -2.93 -7.06
N GLY A 186 9.33 -3.35 -7.56
CA GLY A 186 10.21 -4.27 -6.83
C GLY A 186 9.59 -5.66 -6.68
N HIS A 187 9.28 -6.10 -5.45
CA HIS A 187 8.82 -7.47 -5.17
C HIS A 187 7.35 -7.73 -5.53
N ASN A 188 6.54 -6.69 -5.72
CA ASN A 188 5.19 -6.81 -6.27
C ASN A 188 5.10 -6.24 -7.71
N ALA A 189 6.24 -6.18 -8.43
CA ALA A 189 6.23 -5.82 -9.84
C ALA A 189 5.30 -6.76 -10.63
N LEU A 190 4.53 -6.20 -11.57
CA LEU A 190 3.49 -6.89 -12.36
C LEU A 190 2.26 -7.35 -11.56
N GLU A 191 2.16 -6.97 -10.29
CA GLU A 191 0.97 -7.17 -9.46
C GLU A 191 0.36 -5.82 -9.08
N ARG A 192 -0.89 -5.84 -8.64
CA ARG A 192 -1.52 -4.64 -8.09
C ARG A 192 -1.12 -4.42 -6.65
N GLU A 193 -0.81 -3.19 -6.31
CA GLU A 193 -0.66 -2.72 -4.94
C GLU A 193 -1.90 -1.94 -4.49
N TYR A 194 -2.28 -2.14 -3.24
CA TYR A 194 -3.42 -1.49 -2.61
C TYR A 194 -2.94 -0.70 -1.40
N ARG A 195 -3.36 0.57 -1.32
CA ARG A 195 -3.01 1.47 -0.23
C ARG A 195 -4.26 1.98 0.45
N VAL A 196 -4.33 1.89 1.77
CA VAL A 196 -5.36 2.56 2.57
C VAL A 196 -4.78 3.77 3.30
N PHE A 197 -5.57 4.82 3.45
CA PHE A 197 -5.16 6.06 4.12
C PHE A 197 -5.60 6.16 5.59
N ASP A 198 -6.25 5.11 6.09
CA ASP A 198 -6.70 4.98 7.46
C ASP A 198 -6.82 3.49 7.82
N GLU A 199 -6.41 3.11 9.02
CA GLU A 199 -6.49 1.72 9.50
C GLU A 199 -7.95 1.26 9.65
N SER A 200 -8.90 2.18 9.86
CA SER A 200 -10.33 1.84 9.92
C SER A 200 -10.88 1.28 8.59
N SER A 201 -10.14 1.45 7.49
CA SER A 201 -10.43 0.84 6.20
C SER A 201 -9.95 -0.62 6.08
N VAL A 202 -9.38 -1.20 7.15
CA VAL A 202 -8.83 -2.56 7.17
C VAL A 202 -9.71 -3.50 7.98
N ILE A 203 -10.06 -4.65 7.40
CA ILE A 203 -10.73 -5.75 8.10
C ILE A 203 -9.81 -6.98 8.12
N TYR A 204 -9.15 -7.25 9.24
CA TYR A 204 -8.27 -8.42 9.39
C TYR A 204 -9.04 -9.73 9.31
N ALA A 205 -8.65 -10.61 8.38
CA ALA A 205 -9.36 -11.86 8.11
C ALA A 205 -9.24 -12.88 9.25
N LEU A 206 -8.14 -12.89 10.01
CA LEU A 206 -7.94 -13.80 11.15
C LEU A 206 -8.59 -13.33 12.46
N SER A 207 -9.34 -12.21 12.44
CA SER A 207 -10.31 -11.91 13.49
C SER A 207 -11.55 -12.85 13.46
N ARG A 208 -11.58 -13.80 12.51
CA ARG A 208 -12.59 -14.86 12.35
C ARG A 208 -12.46 -15.96 13.41
N GLU A 209 -13.57 -16.63 13.69
CA GLU A 209 -13.63 -17.85 14.50
C GLU A 209 -12.56 -18.88 14.09
N ILE A 210 -11.59 -19.13 14.97
CA ILE A 210 -11.16 -20.52 15.21
C ILE A 210 -12.11 -21.01 16.29
N THR A 211 -13.27 -21.56 15.89
CA THR A 211 -14.00 -22.42 16.82
C THR A 211 -13.04 -23.59 17.10
N PRO A 212 -12.50 -23.75 18.32
CA PRO A 212 -11.78 -24.97 18.63
C PRO A 212 -12.81 -26.07 18.42
N LYS A 213 -12.53 -27.04 17.55
CA LYS A 213 -13.36 -28.26 17.51
C LYS A 213 -13.46 -28.73 18.96
N ARG A 214 -14.68 -28.69 19.50
CA ARG A 214 -15.04 -29.21 20.82
C ARG A 214 -15.01 -30.74 20.72
N SER A 215 -13.82 -31.30 20.51
CA SER A 215 -13.57 -32.74 20.48
C SER A 215 -12.21 -33.12 21.08
N LEU A 216 -11.62 -32.23 21.90
CA LEU A 216 -10.50 -32.58 22.79
C LEU A 216 -10.79 -32.19 24.25
N LYS A 217 -12.06 -32.36 24.66
CA LYS A 217 -12.45 -32.46 26.08
C LYS A 217 -12.96 -33.88 26.33
N LYS A 218 -12.06 -34.86 26.21
CA LYS A 218 -12.18 -36.23 26.74
C LYS A 218 -10.84 -36.94 26.60
N ALA A 219 -9.85 -36.46 27.35
CA ALA A 219 -8.63 -37.20 27.66
C ALA A 219 -7.84 -36.41 28.71
N HIS A 220 -8.42 -36.16 29.89
CA HIS A 220 -7.64 -35.82 31.10
C HIS A 220 -8.42 -35.93 32.42
N ASP A 221 -9.63 -36.53 32.43
CA ASP A 221 -10.42 -36.78 33.65
C ASP A 221 -10.76 -38.27 33.89
N GLU A 222 -10.08 -39.21 33.23
CA GLU A 222 -10.27 -40.67 33.47
C GLU A 222 -9.01 -41.40 33.97
N VAL A 223 -8.08 -40.70 34.62
CA VAL A 223 -6.92 -41.34 35.33
C VAL A 223 -6.92 -41.04 36.84
N ALA A 224 -7.94 -40.37 37.38
CA ALA A 224 -8.02 -40.10 38.82
C ALA A 224 -9.06 -40.95 39.59
N LEU A 225 -9.69 -41.94 38.95
CA LEU A 225 -10.69 -42.81 39.58
C LEU A 225 -10.64 -44.23 38.99
N THR A 226 -9.51 -44.92 39.12
CA THR A 226 -9.41 -46.38 39.32
C THR A 226 -7.95 -46.77 39.51
N ALA A 227 -7.67 -47.36 40.69
CA ALA A 227 -6.49 -48.13 41.10
C ALA A 227 -5.20 -47.35 41.40
#